data_AF-A0A951YE22-F1
#
_entry.id   AF-A0A951YE22-F1
#
_cell.length_a   1.000
_cell.length_b   1.000
_cell.length_c   1.000
_cell.angle_alpha   90.00
_cell.angle_beta   90.00
_cell.angle_gamma   90.00
#
_symmetry.space_group_name_H-M   'P 1'
#
loop_
_entity.id
_entity.type
_entity.pdbx_description
1 polymer ?
#
loop_
_entity_poly.entity_id
_entity_poly.type
_entity_poly.pdbx_seq_one_letter_code
_entity_poly.pdbx_strand_id
1 'polypeptide(L)'
;MKYEYIDLQHLLELADNDLVFVREILGDALVIIPESLDSMKKAAELEARNDIIFHAHKIKGTFRFIGCNIPADIAEYMEHNRDLPIDKVRLLVEEINGYWPMIANECRKVLAEK
;
A
#
# COMPACT_ATOMS: atom_id res chain seq x y z
N MET A 1 -20.45 4.03 -5.86
CA MET A 1 -20.18 3.40 -4.55
C MET A 1 -19.15 4.24 -3.81
N LYS A 2 -19.22 4.36 -2.48
CA LYS A 2 -18.17 5.01 -1.70
C LYS A 2 -17.28 3.91 -1.12
N TYR A 3 -16.00 3.95 -1.43
CA TYR A 3 -14.97 3.08 -0.85
C TYR A 3 -14.26 3.87 0.26
N GLU A 4 -13.81 3.18 1.29
CA GLU A 4 -13.22 3.78 2.49
C GLU A 4 -11.69 3.83 2.40
N TYR A 5 -11.08 2.88 1.71
CA TYR A 5 -9.63 2.66 1.66
C TYR A 5 -9.02 2.92 0.28
N ILE A 6 -9.82 2.91 -0.79
CA ILE A 6 -9.41 3.33 -2.13
C ILE A 6 -10.17 4.57 -2.60
N ASP A 7 -9.52 5.43 -3.37
CA ASP A 7 -10.16 6.57 -4.02
C ASP A 7 -10.48 6.25 -5.48
N LEU A 8 -11.61 5.56 -5.70
CA LEU A 8 -12.01 5.17 -7.05
C LEU A 8 -12.28 6.38 -7.95
N GLN A 9 -12.85 7.46 -7.41
CA GLN A 9 -13.14 8.64 -8.20
C GLN A 9 -11.84 9.28 -8.71
N HIS A 10 -10.85 9.43 -7.83
CA HIS A 10 -9.53 9.91 -8.21
C HIS A 10 -8.87 9.01 -9.29
N LEU A 11 -8.94 7.69 -9.12
CA LEU A 11 -8.41 6.74 -10.10
C LEU A 11 -9.08 6.88 -11.47
N LEU A 12 -10.41 7.05 -11.50
CA LEU A 12 -11.15 7.29 -12.74
C LEU A 12 -10.79 8.64 -13.37
N GLU A 13 -10.60 9.69 -12.57
CA GLU A 13 -10.16 11.00 -13.06
C GLU A 13 -8.75 10.93 -13.67
N LEU A 14 -7.82 10.19 -13.07
CA LEU A 14 -6.48 9.95 -13.61
C LEU A 14 -6.48 9.08 -14.88
N ALA A 15 -7.49 8.22 -15.03
CA ALA A 15 -7.64 7.29 -16.13
C ALA A 15 -8.55 7.80 -17.25
N ASP A 16 -8.91 9.09 -17.28
CA ASP A 16 -9.87 9.66 -18.24
C ASP A 16 -11.22 8.89 -18.29
N ASN A 17 -11.67 8.41 -17.13
CA ASN A 17 -12.84 7.53 -16.90
C ASN A 17 -12.74 6.13 -17.55
N ASP A 18 -11.54 5.68 -17.92
CA ASP A 18 -11.31 4.31 -18.39
C ASP A 18 -11.31 3.32 -17.22
N LEU A 19 -12.48 2.70 -16.99
CA LEU A 19 -12.64 1.67 -15.95
C LEU A 19 -11.81 0.41 -16.22
N VAL A 20 -11.51 0.07 -17.48
CA VAL A 20 -10.68 -1.10 -17.79
C VAL A 20 -9.26 -0.84 -17.30
N PHE A 21 -8.70 0.34 -17.60
CA PHE A 21 -7.38 0.73 -17.12
C PHE A 21 -7.31 0.81 -15.59
N VAL A 22 -8.33 1.36 -14.93
CA VAL A 22 -8.41 1.36 -13.45
C VAL A 22 -8.40 -0.06 -12.89
N ARG A 23 -9.07 -1.01 -13.54
CA ARG A 23 -9.07 -2.41 -13.11
C ARG A 23 -7.70 -3.06 -13.28
N GLU A 24 -6.99 -2.77 -14.37
CA GLU A 24 -5.61 -3.23 -14.55
C GLU A 24 -4.70 -2.74 -13.42
N ILE A 25 -4.76 -1.44 -13.11
CA ILE A 25 -4.05 -0.82 -11.98
C ILE A 25 -4.35 -1.53 -10.65
N LEU A 26 -5.64 -1.73 -10.35
CA LEU A 26 -6.05 -2.38 -9.10
C LEU A 26 -5.64 -3.85 -9.05
N GLY A 27 -5.62 -4.52 -10.21
CA GLY A 27 -5.07 -5.87 -10.38
C GLY A 27 -3.59 -5.93 -10.06
N ASP A 28 -2.80 -5.00 -10.60
CA ASP A 28 -1.36 -4.90 -10.32
C ASP A 28 -1.10 -4.61 -8.82
N ALA A 29 -1.91 -3.72 -8.23
CA ALA A 29 -1.82 -3.43 -6.80
C ALA A 29 -2.07 -4.67 -5.92
N LEU A 30 -3.00 -5.56 -6.32
CA LEU A 30 -3.27 -6.83 -5.65
C LEU A 30 -2.11 -7.83 -5.68
N VAL A 31 -1.12 -7.63 -6.55
CA VAL A 31 0.10 -8.44 -6.64
C VAL A 31 1.28 -7.74 -5.95
N ILE A 32 1.52 -6.47 -6.29
CA ILE A 32 2.71 -5.72 -5.86
C ILE A 32 2.74 -5.44 -4.37
N ILE A 33 1.60 -5.06 -3.78
CA ILE A 33 1.50 -4.70 -2.37
C ILE A 33 1.85 -5.90 -1.48
N PRO A 34 1.19 -7.08 -1.58
CA PRO A 34 1.49 -8.19 -0.69
C PRO A 34 2.93 -8.68 -0.79
N GLU A 35 3.51 -8.77 -2.00
CA GLU A 35 4.93 -9.12 -2.17
C GLU A 35 5.86 -8.16 -1.42
N SER A 36 5.55 -6.87 -1.46
CA SER A 36 6.36 -5.84 -0.84
C SER A 36 6.16 -5.80 0.68
N LEU A 37 4.95 -6.09 1.17
CA LEU A 37 4.67 -6.26 2.61
C LEU A 37 5.40 -7.47 3.19
N ASP A 38 5.38 -8.60 2.50
CA ASP A 38 6.11 -9.80 2.92
C ASP A 38 7.63 -9.54 2.96
N SER A 39 8.15 -8.83 1.96
CA SER A 39 9.57 -8.46 1.92
C SER A 39 9.94 -7.50 3.06
N MET A 40 9.07 -6.53 3.35
CA MET A 40 9.24 -5.59 4.46
C MET A 40 9.20 -6.29 5.83
N LYS A 41 8.28 -7.24 6.02
CA LYS A 41 8.20 -8.06 7.24
C LYS A 41 9.48 -8.85 7.47
N LYS A 42 9.95 -9.56 6.45
CA LYS A 42 11.24 -10.29 6.51
C LYS A 42 12.41 -9.36 6.83
N ALA A 43 12.46 -8.18 6.21
CA ALA A 43 13.49 -7.19 6.52
C ALA A 43 13.42 -6.69 7.97
N ALA A 44 12.22 -6.54 8.54
CA ALA A 44 12.02 -6.17 9.94
C ALA A 44 12.40 -7.28 10.94
N GLU A 45 12.20 -8.55 10.59
CA GLU A 45 12.68 -9.70 11.36
C GLU A 45 14.21 -9.78 11.39
N LEU A 46 14.84 -9.54 10.23
CA LEU A 46 16.30 -9.55 10.06
C LEU A 46 16.99 -8.24 10.48
N GLU A 47 16.22 -7.25 10.93
CA GLU A 47 16.70 -5.91 11.31
C GLU A 47 17.44 -5.17 10.16
N ALA A 48 17.12 -5.53 8.92
CA ALA A 48 17.72 -5.00 7.70
C ALA A 48 17.10 -3.64 7.34
N ARG A 49 17.49 -2.58 8.06
CA ARG A 49 16.90 -1.22 7.93
C ARG A 49 16.81 -0.70 6.50
N ASN A 50 17.89 -0.82 5.71
CA ASN A 50 17.89 -0.31 4.34
C ASN A 50 16.83 -0.99 3.48
N ASP A 51 16.60 -2.28 3.69
CA ASP A 51 15.60 -3.05 2.97
C ASP A 51 14.19 -2.65 3.40
N ILE A 52 13.97 -2.44 4.71
CA ILE A 52 12.69 -1.92 5.22
C ILE A 52 12.35 -0.58 4.55
N ILE A 53 13.30 0.36 4.53
CA ILE A 53 13.09 1.68 3.91
C ILE A 53 12.87 1.56 2.41
N PHE A 54 13.61 0.70 1.73
CA PHE A 54 13.43 0.44 0.29
C PHE A 54 12.02 -0.06 -0.01
N HIS A 55 11.53 -1.05 0.76
CA HIS A 55 10.18 -1.57 0.59
C HIS A 55 9.11 -0.55 0.99
N ALA A 56 9.36 0.28 2.02
CA ALA A 56 8.44 1.35 2.45
C ALA A 56 8.26 2.39 1.35
N HIS A 57 9.37 2.84 0.75
CA HIS A 57 9.34 3.74 -0.38
C HIS A 57 8.55 3.17 -1.57
N LYS A 58 8.78 1.89 -1.91
CA LYS A 58 8.09 1.21 -3.00
C LYS A 58 6.58 1.15 -2.77
N ILE A 59 6.12 0.70 -1.60
CA ILE A 59 4.68 0.56 -1.34
C ILE A 59 3.97 1.89 -1.13
N LYS A 60 4.67 2.91 -0.60
CA LYS A 60 4.14 4.27 -0.45
C LYS A 60 3.59 4.78 -1.78
N GLY A 61 4.34 4.63 -2.86
CA GLY A 61 3.93 5.07 -4.19
C GLY A 61 2.64 4.37 -4.63
N THR A 62 2.56 3.05 -4.48
CA THR A 62 1.37 2.27 -4.84
C THR A 62 0.16 2.66 -3.99
N PHE A 63 0.33 2.84 -2.67
CA PHE A 63 -0.76 3.27 -1.79
C PHE A 63 -1.28 4.67 -2.14
N ARG A 64 -0.39 5.65 -2.36
CA ARG A 64 -0.77 7.00 -2.80
C ARG A 64 -1.57 6.94 -4.09
N PHE A 65 -1.12 6.14 -5.05
CA PHE A 65 -1.75 6.03 -6.35
C PHE A 65 -3.21 5.55 -6.27
N ILE A 66 -3.50 4.57 -5.42
CA ILE A 66 -4.87 4.07 -5.21
C ILE A 66 -5.69 4.88 -4.18
N GLY A 67 -5.15 6.01 -3.70
CA GLY A 67 -5.82 6.89 -2.72
C GLY A 67 -5.75 6.41 -1.27
N CYS A 68 -4.93 5.40 -0.96
CA CYS A 68 -4.80 4.84 0.38
C CYS A 68 -3.77 5.62 1.23
N ASN A 69 -4.17 6.78 1.74
CA ASN A 69 -3.22 7.72 2.35
C ASN A 69 -2.64 7.28 3.70
N ILE A 70 -3.41 6.61 4.57
CA ILE A 70 -2.94 6.25 5.92
C ILE A 70 -1.71 5.33 5.88
N PRO A 71 -1.73 4.15 5.23
CA PRO A 71 -0.54 3.31 5.14
C PRO A 71 0.59 3.95 4.32
N ALA A 72 0.27 4.85 3.38
CA ALA A 72 1.28 5.64 2.68
C ALA A 72 2.01 6.60 3.63
N ASP A 73 1.28 7.30 4.50
CA ASP A 73 1.82 8.23 5.49
C ASP A 73 2.69 7.50 6.52
N ILE A 74 2.30 6.28 6.92
CA ILE A 74 3.11 5.44 7.81
C ILE A 74 4.42 5.01 7.12
N ALA A 75 4.35 4.59 5.86
CA ALA A 75 5.53 4.23 5.06
C ALA A 75 6.47 5.44 4.88
N GLU A 76 5.92 6.62 4.62
CA GLU A 76 6.65 7.88 4.53
C GLU A 76 7.29 8.28 5.87
N TYR A 77 6.58 8.08 6.98
CA TYR A 77 7.11 8.31 8.32
C TYR A 77 8.34 7.44 8.59
N MET A 78 8.30 6.15 8.24
CA MET A 78 9.47 5.28 8.36
C MET A 78 10.64 5.74 7.48
N GLU A 79 10.37 6.18 6.24
CA GLU A 79 11.39 6.65 5.30
C GLU A 79 12.17 7.88 5.82
N HIS A 80 11.47 8.81 6.47
CA HIS A 80 12.03 10.05 7.00
C HIS A 80 12.61 9.92 8.41
N ASN A 81 12.27 8.88 9.16
CA ASN A 81 12.73 8.67 10.54
C ASN A 81 13.55 7.37 10.63
N ARG A 82 14.71 7.35 9.98
CA ARG A 82 15.54 6.13 9.81
C ARG A 82 16.17 5.61 11.10
N ASP A 83 16.24 6.48 12.11
CA ASP A 83 16.79 6.32 13.44
C ASP A 83 15.78 5.75 14.47
N LEU A 84 14.55 5.45 14.06
CA LEU A 84 13.55 4.80 14.91
C LEU A 84 14.09 3.49 15.54
N PRO A 85 13.79 3.19 16.81
CA PRO A 85 14.07 1.88 17.39
C PRO A 85 13.44 0.77 16.54
N ILE A 86 14.15 -0.36 16.37
CA ILE A 86 13.69 -1.44 15.47
C ILE A 86 12.32 -1.99 15.88
N ASP A 87 12.01 -2.04 17.17
CA ASP A 87 10.70 -2.47 17.67
C ASP A 87 9.59 -1.52 17.24
N LYS A 88 9.86 -0.21 17.17
CA LYS A 88 8.90 0.76 16.66
C LYS A 88 8.70 0.57 15.16
N VAL A 89 9.76 0.28 14.40
CA VAL A 89 9.66 -0.04 12.97
C VAL A 89 8.80 -1.29 12.77
N ARG A 90 9.03 -2.36 13.54
CA ARG A 90 8.21 -3.60 13.48
C ARG A 90 6.72 -3.32 13.72
N LEU A 91 6.39 -2.49 14.72
CA LEU A 91 5.00 -2.09 14.98
C LEU A 91 4.36 -1.37 13.79
N LEU A 92 5.10 -0.45 13.15
CA LEU A 92 4.61 0.28 11.97
C LEU A 92 4.43 -0.64 10.76
N VAL A 93 5.32 -1.61 10.58
CA VAL A 93 5.18 -2.65 9.54
C VAL A 93 3.92 -3.48 9.77
N GLU A 94 3.66 -3.91 11.01
CA GLU A 94 2.42 -4.63 11.35
C GLU A 94 1.17 -3.77 11.15
N GLU A 95 1.24 -2.49 11.49
CA GLU A 95 0.15 -1.54 11.28
C GLU A 95 -0.21 -1.42 9.79
N ILE A 96 0.77 -1.20 8.90
CA ILE A 96 0.56 -1.18 7.44
C ILE A 96 -0.05 -2.52 6.98
N ASN A 97 0.48 -3.64 7.46
CA ASN A 97 -0.04 -4.96 7.10
C ASN A 97 -1.51 -5.15 7.54
N GLY A 98 -1.90 -4.57 8.67
CA GLY A 98 -3.27 -4.57 9.16
C GLY A 98 -4.26 -3.89 8.20
N TYR A 99 -3.82 -2.89 7.42
CA TYR A 99 -4.66 -2.22 6.42
C TYR A 99 -4.94 -3.08 5.18
N TRP A 100 -4.03 -3.98 4.82
CA TRP A 100 -4.08 -4.69 3.55
C TRP A 100 -5.37 -5.48 3.28
N PRO A 101 -5.93 -6.27 4.23
CA PRO A 101 -7.16 -7.02 3.99
C PRO A 101 -8.35 -6.14 3.59
N MET A 102 -8.45 -4.93 4.16
CA MET A 102 -9.52 -3.98 3.87
C MET A 102 -9.34 -3.36 2.48
N ILE A 103 -8.13 -2.90 2.16
CA ILE A 103 -7.77 -2.37 0.83
C ILE A 103 -8.02 -3.42 -0.25
N ALA A 104 -7.49 -4.63 -0.07
CA ALA A 104 -7.61 -5.71 -1.03
C ALA A 104 -9.08 -6.11 -1.26
N ASN A 105 -9.93 -6.06 -0.23
CA ASN A 105 -11.36 -6.30 -0.36
C ASN A 105 -12.03 -5.24 -1.27
N GLU A 106 -11.66 -3.97 -1.13
CA GLU A 106 -12.19 -2.91 -1.97
C GLU A 106 -11.71 -2.99 -3.42
N CYS A 107 -10.42 -3.26 -3.64
CA CYS A 107 -9.90 -3.53 -4.99
C CYS A 107 -10.71 -4.65 -5.67
N ARG A 108 -10.95 -5.76 -4.96
CA ARG A 108 -11.73 -6.89 -5.50
C ARG A 108 -13.18 -6.54 -5.80
N LYS A 109 -13.82 -5.66 -5.03
CA LYS A 109 -15.18 -5.18 -5.34
C LYS A 109 -15.23 -4.45 -6.68
N VAL A 110 -14.28 -3.52 -6.91
CA VAL A 110 -14.18 -2.79 -8.19
C VAL A 110 -13.95 -3.75 -9.37
N LEU A 111 -13.09 -4.75 -9.19
CA LEU A 111 -12.81 -5.77 -10.21
C LEU A 111 -14.01 -6.67 -10.51
N ALA A 112 -14.93 -6.85 -9.56
CA ALA A 112 -16.11 -7.71 -9.70
C ALA A 112 -17.34 -7.00 -10.29
N GLU A 113 -17.32 -5.67 -10.36
CA GLU A 113 -18.38 -4.88 -11.00
C GLU A 113 -18.42 -5.19 -12.50
N LYS A 114 -19.61 -5.17 -13.11
CA LYS A 114 -19.80 -5.49 -14.54
C LYS A 114 -19.99 -4.22 -15.36
#